data_AF-A0A9P0ZBZ9-F1
#
_entry.id   AF-A0A9P0ZBZ9-F1
#
_cell.length_a   1.000
_cell.length_b   1.000
_cell.length_c   1.000
_cell.angle_alpha   90.00
_cell.angle_beta   90.00
_cell.angle_gamma   90.00
#
_symmetry.space_group_name_H-M   'P 1'
#
loop_
_entity.id
_entity.type
_entity.pdbx_description
1 polymer ?
#
loop_
_entity_poly.entity_id
_entity_poly.type
_entity_poly.pdbx_seq_one_letter_code
_entity_poly.pdbx_strand_id
1 'polypeptide(L)'
;MTVCPPVVESDPKSLERQASWRERDEIAKGMILLGLSNMLFDVYCTLHGTTKDLWDELDRKYNTDDHGLEKYIVSKFLRFDMKEGKSVLEQTQEF
;
A
#
# COMPACT_ATOMS: atom_id res chain seq x y z
N MET A 1 9.86 -2.76 0.88
CA MET A 1 10.51 -4.08 0.99
C MET A 1 11.65 -4.17 -0.01
N THR A 2 12.70 -4.94 0.30
CA THR A 2 13.90 -5.08 -0.55
C THR A 2 13.66 -6.09 -1.67
N VAL A 3 14.39 -5.95 -2.78
CA VAL A 3 14.33 -6.89 -3.91
C VAL A 3 15.19 -8.11 -3.60
N CYS A 4 14.78 -9.29 -4.08
CA CYS A 4 15.55 -10.52 -3.98
C CYS A 4 16.96 -10.32 -4.57
N PRO A 5 18.04 -10.63 -3.83
CA PRO A 5 19.39 -10.48 -4.34
C PRO A 5 19.67 -11.48 -5.48
N PRO A 6 20.44 -11.07 -6.51
CA PRO A 6 20.79 -11.94 -7.62
C PRO A 6 21.68 -13.10 -7.15
N VAL A 7 21.51 -14.27 -7.78
CA VAL A 7 22.32 -15.47 -7.54
C VAL A 7 23.44 -15.55 -8.56
N VAL A 8 24.64 -15.85 -8.07
CA VAL A 8 25.77 -16.28 -8.89
C VAL A 8 26.01 -17.74 -8.51
N GLU A 9 25.57 -18.71 -9.32
CA GLU A 9 25.55 -20.14 -8.93
C GLU A 9 26.91 -20.69 -8.51
N SER A 10 28.00 -20.11 -9.01
CA SER A 10 29.38 -20.47 -8.64
C SER A 10 29.88 -19.85 -7.34
N ASP A 11 29.11 -18.95 -6.71
CA ASP A 11 29.46 -18.27 -5.46
C ASP A 11 28.56 -18.75 -4.31
N PRO A 12 29.10 -19.57 -3.38
CA PRO A 12 28.38 -20.04 -2.20
C PRO A 12 27.78 -18.90 -1.36
N LYS A 13 28.45 -17.74 -1.27
CA LYS A 13 27.98 -16.61 -0.49
C LYS A 13 26.74 -15.95 -1.11
N SER A 14 26.61 -16.01 -2.43
CA SER A 14 25.43 -15.51 -3.13
C SER A 14 24.21 -16.38 -2.84
N LEU A 15 24.39 -17.71 -2.78
CA LEU A 15 23.36 -18.68 -2.42
C LEU A 15 22.90 -18.50 -0.96
N GLU A 16 23.85 -18.35 -0.03
CA GLU A 16 23.56 -18.08 1.39
C GLU A 16 22.77 -16.77 1.56
N ARG A 17 23.20 -15.70 0.87
CA ARG A 17 22.50 -14.42 0.91
C ARG A 17 21.07 -14.53 0.39
N GLN A 18 20.85 -15.30 -0.68
CA GLN A 18 19.53 -15.53 -1.23
C GLN A 18 18.65 -16.37 -0.30
N ALA A 19 19.19 -17.44 0.29
CA ALA A 19 18.48 -18.28 1.25
C ALA A 19 18.02 -17.45 2.47
N SER A 20 18.94 -16.66 3.03
CA SER A 20 18.64 -15.78 4.17
C SER A 20 17.66 -14.65 3.80
N TRP A 21 17.66 -14.18 2.55
CA TRP A 21 16.64 -13.23 2.07
C TRP A 21 15.27 -13.90 1.96
N ARG A 22 15.17 -15.10 1.39
CA ARG A 22 13.91 -15.86 1.29
C ARG A 22 13.29 -16.16 2.66
N GLU A 23 14.12 -16.57 3.62
CA GLU A 23 13.65 -16.81 4.99
C GLU A 23 13.04 -15.55 5.62
N ARG A 24 13.71 -14.40 5.47
CA ARG A 24 13.19 -13.11 5.94
C ARG A 24 11.92 -12.69 5.22
N ASP A 25 11.83 -12.96 3.91
CA ASP A 25 10.63 -12.68 3.13
C ASP A 25 9.44 -13.54 3.64
N GLU A 26 9.60 -14.85 3.78
CA GLU A 26 8.53 -15.71 4.31
C GLU A 26 8.08 -15.31 5.72
N ILE A 27 9.01 -14.93 6.60
CA ILE A 27 8.68 -14.41 7.95
C ILE A 27 7.86 -13.12 7.84
N ALA A 28 8.28 -12.18 6.99
CA ALA A 28 7.58 -10.91 6.82
C ALA A 28 6.17 -11.12 6.26
N LYS A 29 6.00 -12.05 5.31
CA LYS A 29 4.71 -12.46 4.77
C LYS A 29 3.80 -13.01 5.86
N GLY A 30 4.32 -13.89 6.72
CA GLY A 30 3.59 -14.40 7.88
C GLY A 30 3.12 -13.27 8.83
N MET A 31 3.97 -12.28 9.09
CA MET A 31 3.62 -11.14 9.96
C MET A 31 2.50 -10.28 9.37
N ILE A 32 2.51 -10.03 8.05
CA ILE A 32 1.41 -9.32 7.38
C ILE A 32 0.11 -10.11 7.51
N LEU A 33 0.14 -11.41 7.20
CA LEU A 33 -1.03 -12.27 7.26
C LEU A 33 -1.63 -12.35 8.67
N LEU A 34 -0.81 -12.40 9.72
CA LEU A 34 -1.27 -12.36 11.12
C LEU A 34 -1.97 -11.05 11.50
N GLY A 35 -1.67 -9.95 10.82
CA GLY A 35 -2.34 -8.67 11.01
C GLY A 35 -3.69 -8.53 10.30
N LEU A 36 -4.03 -9.48 9.42
CA LEU A 36 -5.29 -9.45 8.66
C LEU A 36 -6.46 -9.99 9.49
N SER A 37 -7.67 -9.53 9.18
CA SER A 37 -8.89 -10.18 9.67
C SER A 37 -9.03 -11.58 9.06
N ASN A 38 -9.74 -12.49 9.73
CA ASN A 38 -9.92 -13.87 9.23
C ASN A 38 -10.42 -13.92 7.78
N MET A 39 -11.38 -13.06 7.42
CA MET A 39 -11.90 -12.99 6.05
C MET A 39 -10.83 -12.61 5.02
N LEU A 40 -9.95 -11.67 5.35
CA LEU A 40 -8.86 -11.27 4.46
C LEU A 40 -7.74 -12.32 4.45
N PHE A 41 -7.44 -12.91 5.61
CA PHE A 41 -6.48 -14.01 5.70
C PHE A 41 -6.86 -15.17 4.77
N ASP A 42 -8.11 -15.62 4.78
CA ASP A 42 -8.57 -16.72 3.92
C ASP A 42 -8.39 -16.44 2.41
N VAL A 43 -8.47 -15.16 2.02
CA VAL A 43 -8.27 -14.74 0.63
C VAL A 43 -6.78 -14.66 0.28
N TYR A 44 -5.95 -14.11 1.16
CA TYR A 44 -4.56 -13.78 0.85
C TYR A 44 -3.52 -14.81 1.31
N CYS A 45 -3.88 -15.78 2.16
CA CYS A 45 -2.95 -16.80 2.65
C CYS A 45 -2.40 -17.72 1.54
N THR A 46 -3.15 -17.86 0.45
CA THR A 46 -2.76 -18.66 -0.73
C THR A 46 -2.08 -17.84 -1.82
N LEU A 47 -1.92 -16.52 -1.64
CA LEU A 47 -1.30 -15.66 -2.63
C LEU A 47 0.17 -16.06 -2.82
N HIS A 48 0.52 -16.47 -4.04
CA HIS A 48 1.90 -16.75 -4.41
C HIS A 48 2.68 -15.45 -4.68
N GLY A 49 4.00 -15.50 -4.49
CA GLY A 49 4.88 -14.35 -4.66
C GLY A 49 5.50 -13.89 -3.35
N THR A 50 6.27 -12.81 -3.46
CA THR A 50 7.03 -12.22 -2.38
C THR A 50 6.13 -11.49 -1.39
N THR A 51 6.66 -11.14 -0.22
CA THR A 51 5.95 -10.23 0.71
C THR A 51 5.60 -8.90 0.05
N LYS A 52 6.46 -8.43 -0.85
CA LYS A 52 6.24 -7.19 -1.60
C LYS A 52 5.00 -7.30 -2.49
N ASP A 53 4.83 -8.41 -3.20
CA ASP A 53 3.67 -8.61 -4.07
C ASP A 53 2.37 -8.64 -3.27
N LEU A 54 2.38 -9.32 -2.10
CA LEU A 54 1.25 -9.32 -1.18
C LEU A 54 0.94 -7.90 -0.68
N TRP A 55 1.95 -7.16 -0.24
CA TRP A 55 1.77 -5.80 0.25
C TRP A 55 1.26 -4.85 -0.84
N ASP A 56 1.85 -4.90 -2.03
CA ASP A 56 1.45 -4.03 -3.14
C ASP A 56 0.00 -4.31 -3.56
N GLU A 57 -0.48 -5.56 -3.51
CA GLU A 57 -1.90 -5.89 -3.77
C GLU A 57 -2.83 -5.37 -2.67
N LEU A 58 -2.43 -5.52 -1.39
CA LEU A 58 -3.18 -4.97 -0.25
C LEU A 58 -3.24 -3.44 -0.31
N ASP A 59 -2.11 -2.79 -0.59
CA ASP A 59 -1.98 -1.35 -0.73
C ASP A 59 -2.82 -0.84 -1.90
N ARG A 60 -2.72 -1.46 -3.08
CA ARG A 60 -3.53 -1.09 -4.24
C ARG A 60 -5.03 -1.22 -4.01
N LYS A 61 -5.49 -2.18 -3.19
CA LYS A 61 -6.92 -2.46 -3.02
C LYS A 61 -7.55 -1.70 -1.84
N TYR A 62 -6.78 -1.45 -0.79
CA TYR A 62 -7.29 -0.85 0.45
C TYR A 62 -6.68 0.51 0.76
N ASN A 63 -5.56 0.85 0.13
CA ASN A 63 -4.93 2.16 0.19
C ASN A 63 -5.05 2.89 -1.17
N THR A 64 -6.17 2.69 -1.86
CA THR A 64 -6.52 3.46 -3.06
C THR A 64 -6.75 4.92 -2.73
N ASP A 65 -6.31 5.79 -3.65
CA ASP A 65 -6.39 7.26 -3.65
C ASP A 65 -7.79 7.88 -3.39
N ASP A 66 -8.82 7.11 -3.05
CA ASP A 66 -10.15 7.63 -2.73
C ASP A 66 -10.14 8.46 -1.44
N HIS A 67 -9.24 8.14 -0.50
CA HIS A 67 -8.92 9.05 0.62
C HIS A 67 -8.07 10.25 0.18
N GLY A 68 -7.39 10.18 -0.96
CA GLY A 68 -6.76 11.32 -1.61
C GLY A 68 -7.80 12.29 -2.15
N LEU A 69 -8.89 11.80 -2.76
CA LEU A 69 -10.01 12.62 -3.21
C LEU A 69 -10.79 13.20 -2.04
N GLU A 70 -11.12 12.42 -1.01
CA GLU A 70 -11.74 12.95 0.22
C GLU A 70 -10.83 13.97 0.92
N LYS A 71 -9.53 13.70 1.05
CA LYS A 71 -8.55 14.65 1.62
C LYS A 71 -8.38 15.89 0.74
N TYR A 72 -8.47 15.75 -0.59
CA TYR A 72 -8.44 16.86 -1.54
C TYR A 72 -9.70 17.72 -1.43
N ILE A 73 -10.89 17.10 -1.35
CA ILE A 73 -12.18 17.78 -1.17
C ILE A 73 -12.21 18.49 0.19
N VAL A 74 -11.81 17.81 1.27
CA VAL A 74 -11.73 18.42 2.61
C VAL A 74 -10.71 19.54 2.65
N SER A 75 -9.56 19.40 1.99
CA SER A 75 -8.55 20.47 1.88
C SER A 75 -9.02 21.64 1.01
N LYS A 76 -9.80 21.38 -0.06
CA LYS A 76 -10.40 22.40 -0.94
C LYS A 76 -11.54 23.13 -0.22
N PHE A 77 -12.32 22.41 0.59
CA PHE A 77 -13.35 22.96 1.47
C PHE A 77 -12.75 23.80 2.60
N LEU A 78 -11.67 23.34 3.25
CA LEU A 78 -10.96 24.11 4.28
C LEU A 78 -10.25 25.35 3.73
N ARG A 79 -9.91 25.37 2.44
CA ARG A 79 -9.34 26.53 1.73
C ARG A 79 -10.39 27.40 1.03
N PHE A 80 -11.68 27.11 1.24
CA PHE A 80 -12.75 27.93 0.70
C PHE A 80 -12.83 29.24 1.49
N ASP A 81 -12.24 30.30 0.93
CA ASP A 81 -12.42 31.66 1.43
C ASP A 81 -13.65 32.29 0.76
N MET A 82 -14.64 32.66 1.58
CA MET A 82 -15.82 33.39 1.13
C MET A 82 -15.40 34.78 0.64
N LYS A 83 -15.60 35.07 -0.65
CA LYS A 83 -15.34 36.40 -1.21
C LYS A 83 -16.47 37.35 -0.87
N GLU A 84 -16.13 38.50 -0.29
CA GLU A 84 -17.08 39.57 0.02
C GLU A 84 -17.67 40.13 -1.29
N GLY A 85 -19.00 40.15 -1.40
CA GLY A 85 -19.72 40.62 -2.59
C GLY A 85 -20.33 39.55 -3.51
N LYS A 86 -20.19 38.25 -3.20
CA LYS A 86 -20.92 37.15 -3.87
C LYS A 86 -21.75 36.35 -2.87
N SER A 87 -22.95 35.88 -3.25
CA SER A 87 -23.75 35.06 -2.34
C SER A 87 -23.12 33.67 -2.13
N VAL A 88 -23.35 33.06 -0.96
CA VAL A 88 -22.84 31.71 -0.63
C VAL A 88 -23.29 30.67 -1.65
N LEU A 89 -24.50 30.82 -2.20
CA LEU A 89 -25.08 29.91 -3.19
C LEU A 89 -24.32 29.93 -4.54
N GLU A 90 -23.95 31.11 -5.02
CA GLU A 90 -23.20 31.27 -6.28
C GLU A 90 -21.75 30.77 -6.16
N GLN A 91 -21.12 30.93 -4.99
CA GLN A 91 -19.77 30.44 -4.74
C GLN A 91 -19.72 28.91 -4.56
N THR A 92 -20.83 28.30 -4.13
CA THR A 92 -20.93 26.85 -3.94
C THR A 92 -21.20 26.11 -5.25
N GLN A 93 -21.75 26.77 -6.27
CA GLN A 93 -21.96 26.18 -7.60
C GLN A 93 -20.69 26.12 -8.48
N GLU A 94 -19.58 26.77 -8.06
CA GLU A 94 -18.26 26.71 -8.72
C GLU A 94 -17.35 25.59 -8.14
N PHE A 95 -17.84 24.75 -7.20
CA PHE A 95 -17.10 23.67 -6.55
C PHE A 95 -16.69 22.52 -7.48
#